data_AF-A0A519SX50-F1
#
_entry.id   AF-A0A519SX50-F1
#
_cell.length_a   1.000
_cell.length_b   1.000
_cell.length_c   1.000
_cell.angle_alpha   90.00
_cell.angle_beta   90.00
_cell.angle_gamma   90.00
#
_symmetry.space_group_name_H-M   'P 1'
#
loop_
_entity.id
_entity.type
_entity.pdbx_description
1 polymer ?
#
loop_
_entity_poly.entity_id
_entity_poly.type
_entity_poly.pdbx_seq_one_letter_code
_entity_poly.pdbx_strand_id
1 'polypeptide(L)'
;MRVFALSWLWLVVGLLSFGPEPSFRERYQALMRQHKTQEAKALVARWEKAQPQDPDLYVAKFNLILSEAEVLSLSTSPAKAGELNITDPKTGKEVGSLGGGGGLNSVKVQQAIDVLQKGLLLAPDRLDIRYGIAKATEYLNDPQQQYQVLSDALAWRQSAAGKPWRWRDGGALPAPEAEFVAGTLEEYMVPYWQSGTPQDYRRGLALAELLIKYYPKSALGYFNKGNYYA
;
A
#
# COMPACT_ATOMS: atom_id res chain seq x y z
N MET A 1 41.87 32.19 -60.50
CA MET A 1 42.30 30.88 -59.96
C MET A 1 41.97 30.85 -58.47
N ARG A 2 41.10 29.91 -58.04
CA ARG A 2 40.74 29.55 -56.65
C ARG A 2 39.93 30.58 -55.82
N VAL A 3 38.92 30.28 -55.00
CA VAL A 3 37.98 29.15 -54.77
C VAL A 3 37.18 29.57 -53.51
N PHE A 4 35.82 29.52 -53.56
CA PHE A 4 34.86 29.21 -52.47
C PHE A 4 34.77 30.15 -51.23
N ALA A 5 33.71 30.21 -50.41
CA ALA A 5 32.27 29.94 -50.45
C ALA A 5 31.75 30.22 -49.01
N LEU A 6 30.51 30.71 -48.89
CA LEU A 6 29.53 30.64 -47.76
C LEU A 6 30.00 30.65 -46.29
N SER A 7 29.33 31.45 -45.45
CA SER A 7 28.48 30.89 -44.36
C SER A 7 27.51 31.92 -43.75
N TRP A 8 26.21 31.64 -43.88
CA TRP A 8 25.21 31.97 -42.87
C TRP A 8 25.33 30.93 -41.74
N LEU A 9 25.20 31.31 -40.46
CA LEU A 9 24.35 30.59 -39.51
C LEU A 9 24.19 31.40 -38.21
N TRP A 10 22.95 31.73 -37.88
CA TRP A 10 22.53 32.17 -36.55
C TRP A 10 22.68 31.01 -35.57
N LEU A 11 23.48 31.21 -34.53
CA LEU A 11 23.63 30.30 -33.40
C LEU A 11 22.43 30.49 -32.47
N VAL A 12 21.33 29.78 -32.73
CA VAL A 12 20.26 29.60 -31.75
C VAL A 12 20.70 28.47 -30.82
N VAL A 13 21.34 28.82 -29.72
CA VAL A 13 21.45 27.92 -28.57
C VAL A 13 20.07 27.84 -27.95
N GLY A 14 19.28 26.87 -28.41
CA GLY A 14 18.08 26.45 -27.71
C GLY A 14 18.50 25.84 -26.38
N LEU A 15 18.39 26.62 -25.30
CA LEU A 15 18.29 26.08 -23.95
C LEU A 15 16.97 25.29 -23.89
N LEU A 16 17.01 24.03 -24.32
CA LEU A 16 16.02 23.06 -23.89
C LEU A 16 16.22 22.91 -22.38
N SER A 17 15.37 23.58 -21.62
CA SER A 17 15.22 23.35 -20.19
C SER A 17 14.77 21.90 -19.98
N PHE A 18 15.71 20.96 -19.94
CA PHE A 18 15.44 19.63 -19.42
C PHE A 18 15.17 19.80 -17.93
N GLY A 19 13.89 19.87 -17.55
CA GLY A 19 13.49 19.67 -16.16
C GLY A 19 14.08 18.35 -15.65
N PRO A 20 14.30 18.20 -14.33
CA PRO A 20 14.85 16.96 -13.79
C PRO A 20 14.03 15.76 -14.27
N GLU A 21 14.71 14.70 -14.70
CA GLU A 21 14.03 13.47 -15.13
C GLU A 21 13.16 12.95 -13.96
N PRO A 22 11.90 12.56 -14.20
CA PRO A 22 11.07 11.98 -13.16
C PRO A 22 11.75 10.79 -12.48
N SER A 23 11.68 10.74 -11.16
CA SER A 23 12.19 9.64 -10.33
C SER A 23 11.57 8.29 -10.74
N PHE A 24 12.18 7.18 -10.32
CA PHE A 24 11.58 5.86 -10.52
C PHE A 24 10.17 5.79 -9.93
N ARG A 25 9.98 6.38 -8.75
CA ARG A 25 8.70 6.44 -8.07
C ARG A 25 7.62 7.19 -8.85
N GLU A 26 7.92 8.40 -9.32
CA GLU A 26 6.95 9.21 -10.09
C GLU A 26 6.55 8.48 -11.39
N ARG A 27 7.52 7.86 -12.06
CA ARG A 27 7.26 7.02 -13.24
C ARG A 27 6.39 5.81 -12.88
N TYR A 28 6.69 5.13 -11.79
CA TYR A 28 5.88 4.02 -11.31
C TYR A 28 4.43 4.44 -11.04
N GLN A 29 4.22 5.54 -10.31
CA GLN A 29 2.88 6.07 -10.04
C GLN A 29 2.14 6.47 -11.30
N ALA A 30 2.83 7.06 -12.28
CA ALA A 30 2.24 7.38 -13.58
C ALA A 30 1.79 6.11 -14.33
N LEU A 31 2.61 5.06 -14.34
CA LEU A 31 2.28 3.78 -14.97
C LEU A 31 1.11 3.08 -14.27
N MET A 32 1.10 3.04 -12.93
CA MET A 32 -0.01 2.46 -12.18
C MET A 32 -1.33 3.22 -12.40
N ARG A 33 -1.30 4.56 -12.46
CA ARG A 33 -2.48 5.37 -12.82
C ARG A 33 -2.99 5.13 -14.24
N GLN A 34 -2.13 4.67 -15.14
CA GLN A 34 -2.47 4.34 -16.53
C GLN A 34 -2.78 2.84 -16.71
N HIS A 35 -2.86 2.06 -15.62
CA HIS A 35 -3.03 0.60 -15.65
C HIS A 35 -1.96 -0.14 -16.50
N LYS A 36 -0.77 0.45 -16.63
CA LYS A 36 0.38 -0.08 -17.39
C LYS A 36 1.22 -1.00 -16.51
N THR A 37 0.61 -2.09 -16.05
CA THR A 37 1.21 -2.98 -15.05
C THR A 37 2.47 -3.68 -15.57
N GLN A 38 2.55 -4.02 -16.86
CA GLN A 38 3.74 -4.69 -17.41
C GLN A 38 4.94 -3.72 -17.48
N GLU A 39 4.71 -2.49 -17.91
CA GLU A 39 5.73 -1.44 -17.88
C GLU A 39 6.14 -1.09 -16.45
N ALA A 40 5.19 -1.09 -15.50
CA ALA A 40 5.48 -0.88 -14.08
C ALA A 40 6.39 -1.99 -13.52
N LYS A 41 6.16 -3.26 -13.87
CA LYS A 41 7.05 -4.38 -13.51
C LYS A 41 8.45 -4.20 -14.10
N ALA A 42 8.54 -3.85 -15.38
CA ALA A 42 9.83 -3.61 -16.04
C ALA A 42 10.58 -2.40 -15.42
N LEU A 43 9.85 -1.37 -15.02
CA LEU A 43 10.41 -0.23 -14.30
C LEU A 43 10.93 -0.63 -12.91
N VAL A 44 10.14 -1.37 -12.13
CA VAL A 44 10.54 -1.84 -10.79
C VAL A 44 11.76 -2.76 -10.85
N ALA A 45 11.87 -3.63 -11.86
CA ALA A 45 13.07 -4.44 -12.06
C ALA A 45 14.32 -3.60 -12.37
N ARG A 46 14.18 -2.47 -13.06
CA ARG A 46 15.28 -1.51 -13.27
C ARG A 46 15.59 -0.72 -12.01
N TRP A 47 14.57 -0.30 -11.27
CA TRP A 47 14.69 0.41 -9.99
C TRP A 47 15.45 -0.45 -8.97
N GLU A 48 15.14 -1.74 -8.86
CA GLU A 48 15.84 -2.68 -7.97
C GLU A 48 17.34 -2.79 -8.28
N LYS A 49 17.72 -2.78 -9.56
CA LYS A 49 19.14 -2.81 -9.96
C LYS A 49 19.84 -1.49 -9.70
N ALA A 50 19.15 -0.37 -9.91
CA ALA A 50 19.74 0.96 -9.82
C ALA A 50 19.84 1.47 -8.37
N GLN A 51 18.81 1.23 -7.55
CA GLN A 51 18.67 1.77 -6.20
C GLN A 51 18.07 0.73 -5.25
N PRO A 52 18.77 -0.39 -4.97
CA PRO A 52 18.25 -1.47 -4.13
C PRO A 52 18.00 -1.07 -2.66
N GLN A 53 18.56 0.05 -2.22
CA GLN A 53 18.38 0.57 -0.86
C GLN A 53 17.26 1.61 -0.74
N ASP A 54 16.54 1.89 -1.83
CA ASP A 54 15.40 2.81 -1.79
C ASP A 54 14.19 2.12 -1.12
N PRO A 55 13.66 2.63 0.00
CA PRO A 55 12.49 2.03 0.65
C PRO A 55 11.23 2.05 -0.23
N ASP A 56 11.08 3.03 -1.12
CA ASP A 56 9.90 3.16 -1.97
C ASP A 56 9.87 2.09 -3.08
N LEU A 57 11.02 1.50 -3.43
CA LEU A 57 11.09 0.31 -4.27
C LEU A 57 10.28 -0.84 -3.66
N TYR A 58 10.40 -1.06 -2.35
CA TYR A 58 9.72 -2.15 -1.66
C TYR A 58 8.22 -1.90 -1.56
N VAL A 59 7.81 -0.63 -1.40
CA VAL A 59 6.39 -0.23 -1.50
C VAL A 59 5.85 -0.48 -2.91
N ALA A 60 6.61 -0.18 -3.97
CA ALA A 60 6.21 -0.47 -5.34
C ALA A 60 6.10 -1.97 -5.61
N LYS A 61 7.07 -2.78 -5.15
CA LYS A 61 7.03 -4.25 -5.25
C LYS A 61 5.83 -4.84 -4.52
N PHE A 62 5.56 -4.38 -3.30
CA PHE A 62 4.38 -4.78 -2.52
C PHE A 62 3.08 -4.55 -3.29
N ASN A 63 2.89 -3.34 -3.83
CA ASN A 63 1.68 -2.99 -4.57
C ASN A 63 1.52 -3.81 -5.86
N LEU A 64 2.61 -4.09 -6.58
CA LEU A 64 2.57 -4.97 -7.75
C LEU A 64 2.17 -6.40 -7.35
N ILE A 65 2.77 -6.96 -6.30
CA ILE A 65 2.44 -8.33 -5.86
C ILE A 65 0.99 -8.42 -5.41
N LEU A 66 0.47 -7.42 -4.67
CA LEU A 66 -0.94 -7.38 -4.29
C LEU A 66 -1.87 -7.27 -5.51
N SER A 67 -1.51 -6.46 -6.52
CA SER A 67 -2.30 -6.40 -7.76
C SER A 67 -2.35 -7.74 -8.50
N GLU A 68 -1.31 -8.56 -8.38
CA GLU A 68 -1.29 -9.93 -8.93
C GLU A 68 -1.95 -10.96 -8.03
N ALA A 69 -2.27 -10.60 -6.77
CA ALA A 69 -2.89 -11.50 -5.82
C ALA A 69 -4.39 -11.66 -6.08
N GLU A 70 -5.00 -10.77 -6.87
CA GLU A 70 -6.44 -10.83 -7.16
C GLU A 70 -6.83 -12.15 -7.82
N VAL A 71 -7.75 -12.87 -7.17
CA VAL A 71 -8.30 -14.13 -7.68
C VAL A 71 -9.58 -13.84 -8.45
N LEU A 72 -9.65 -14.37 -9.67
CA LEU A 72 -10.86 -14.30 -10.48
C LEU A 72 -11.93 -15.22 -9.88
N SER A 73 -13.14 -14.70 -9.72
CA SER A 73 -14.32 -15.43 -9.33
C SER A 73 -15.07 -15.91 -10.57
N LEU A 74 -15.52 -17.16 -10.54
CA LEU A 74 -16.42 -17.74 -11.54
C LEU A 74 -17.84 -17.76 -10.96
N SER A 75 -18.78 -17.18 -11.68
CA SER A 75 -20.19 -17.08 -11.29
C SER A 75 -21.08 -17.67 -12.37
N THR A 76 -22.23 -18.22 -11.97
CA THR A 76 -23.32 -18.58 -12.90
C THR A 76 -24.31 -17.45 -13.10
N SER A 77 -24.06 -16.28 -12.49
CA SER A 77 -24.84 -15.06 -12.71
C SER A 77 -24.40 -14.36 -13.99
N PRO A 78 -25.25 -13.49 -14.58
CA PRO A 78 -24.85 -12.68 -15.71
C PRO A 78 -23.68 -11.74 -15.38
N ALA A 79 -22.83 -11.48 -16.38
CA ALA A 79 -21.66 -10.63 -16.28
C ALA A 79 -22.04 -9.18 -15.96
N LYS A 80 -21.41 -8.64 -14.92
CA LYS A 80 -21.49 -7.21 -14.59
C LYS A 80 -20.46 -6.40 -15.38
N ALA A 81 -20.58 -5.08 -15.32
CA ALA A 81 -19.61 -4.18 -15.93
C ALA A 81 -18.19 -4.48 -15.42
N GLY A 82 -17.27 -4.82 -16.33
CA GLY A 82 -15.89 -5.21 -16.01
C GLY A 82 -15.66 -6.71 -15.85
N GLU A 83 -16.70 -7.55 -15.91
CA GLU A 83 -16.60 -9.01 -15.93
C GLU A 83 -16.59 -9.55 -17.37
N LEU A 84 -16.00 -10.72 -17.55
CA LEU A 84 -16.03 -11.48 -18.81
C LEU A 84 -17.25 -12.41 -18.81
N ASN A 85 -18.03 -12.35 -19.88
CA ASN A 85 -19.17 -13.25 -20.08
C ASN A 85 -18.69 -14.64 -20.53
N ILE A 86 -19.30 -15.70 -19.98
CA ILE A 86 -19.11 -17.08 -20.39
C ILE A 86 -20.37 -17.55 -21.10
N THR A 87 -20.23 -17.92 -22.37
CA THR A 87 -21.34 -18.39 -23.21
C THR A 87 -21.22 -19.88 -23.51
N ASP A 88 -22.36 -20.56 -23.58
CA ASP A 88 -22.43 -21.93 -24.09
C ASP A 88 -22.17 -21.90 -25.61
N PRO A 89 -21.10 -22.56 -26.09
CA PRO A 89 -20.72 -22.50 -27.50
C PRO A 89 -21.75 -23.14 -28.44
N LYS A 90 -22.66 -23.99 -27.94
CA LYS A 90 -23.71 -24.62 -28.74
C LYS A 90 -24.95 -23.76 -28.88
N THR A 91 -25.32 -23.04 -27.82
CA THR A 91 -26.59 -22.29 -27.77
C THR A 91 -26.39 -20.77 -27.87
N GLY A 92 -25.16 -20.29 -27.71
CA GLY A 92 -24.83 -18.86 -27.66
C GLY A 92 -25.36 -18.14 -26.42
N LYS A 93 -25.99 -18.87 -25.49
CA LYS A 93 -26.56 -18.29 -24.27
C LYS A 93 -25.46 -18.05 -23.25
N GLU A 94 -25.57 -16.94 -22.54
CA GLU A 94 -24.77 -16.69 -21.34
C GLU A 94 -25.11 -17.72 -20.27
N VAL A 95 -24.07 -18.38 -19.76
CA VAL A 95 -24.14 -19.42 -18.73
C VAL A 95 -23.36 -19.04 -17.46
N GLY A 96 -22.67 -17.90 -17.48
CA GLY A 96 -21.97 -17.37 -16.32
C GLY A 96 -21.08 -16.18 -16.63
N SER A 97 -20.32 -15.76 -15.63
CA SER A 97 -19.35 -14.68 -15.73
C SER A 97 -18.06 -15.01 -14.99
N LEU A 98 -16.97 -14.40 -15.44
CA LEU A 98 -15.67 -14.42 -14.79
C LEU A 98 -15.30 -12.97 -14.42
N GLY A 99 -15.12 -12.68 -13.15
CA GLY A 99 -14.88 -11.32 -12.66
C GLY A 99 -13.87 -11.26 -11.51
N GLY A 100 -13.52 -10.06 -11.06
CA GLY A 100 -12.86 -9.88 -9.76
C GLY A 100 -13.77 -10.33 -8.61
N GLY A 101 -13.20 -10.58 -7.43
CA GLY A 101 -13.98 -10.89 -6.22
C GLY A 101 -13.81 -12.29 -5.63
N GLY A 102 -12.84 -13.08 -6.11
CA GLY A 102 -12.44 -14.35 -5.48
C GLY A 102 -11.58 -14.16 -4.22
N GLY A 103 -11.44 -12.92 -3.73
CA GLY A 103 -10.48 -12.55 -2.70
C GLY A 103 -9.06 -12.40 -3.25
N LEU A 104 -8.07 -12.45 -2.36
CA LEU A 104 -6.66 -12.43 -2.72
C LEU A 104 -6.01 -13.79 -2.45
N ASN A 105 -5.07 -14.18 -3.31
CA ASN A 105 -4.21 -15.33 -3.12
C ASN A 105 -3.31 -15.11 -1.89
N SER A 106 -3.53 -15.88 -0.82
CA SER A 106 -2.84 -15.72 0.46
C SER A 106 -1.31 -15.89 0.35
N VAL A 107 -0.82 -16.75 -0.56
CA VAL A 107 0.63 -16.91 -0.80
C VAL A 107 1.23 -15.63 -1.37
N LYS A 108 0.54 -14.99 -2.32
CA LYS A 108 0.98 -13.68 -2.86
C LYS A 108 0.86 -12.57 -1.83
N VAL A 109 -0.18 -12.57 -0.99
CA VAL A 109 -0.30 -11.60 0.11
C VAL A 109 0.87 -11.74 1.09
N GLN A 110 1.21 -12.97 1.50
CA GLN A 110 2.37 -13.22 2.36
C GLN A 110 3.67 -12.77 1.68
N GLN A 111 3.84 -13.06 0.39
CA GLN A 111 4.98 -12.58 -0.39
C GLN A 111 5.07 -11.04 -0.40
N ALA A 112 3.94 -10.34 -0.48
CA ALA A 112 3.89 -8.89 -0.42
C ALA A 112 4.32 -8.37 0.96
N ILE A 113 3.84 -9.00 2.05
CA ILE A 113 4.24 -8.70 3.42
C ILE A 113 5.77 -8.86 3.58
N ASP A 114 6.34 -9.97 3.13
CA ASP A 114 7.78 -10.23 3.23
C ASP A 114 8.61 -9.17 2.48
N VAL A 115 8.08 -8.64 1.38
CA VAL A 115 8.70 -7.53 0.64
C VAL A 115 8.66 -6.23 1.44
N LEU A 116 7.54 -5.87 2.06
CA LEU A 116 7.48 -4.67 2.91
C LEU A 116 8.35 -4.81 4.16
N GLN A 117 8.48 -6.00 4.73
CA GLN A 117 9.37 -6.24 5.86
C GLN A 117 10.83 -5.91 5.49
N LYS A 118 11.28 -6.24 4.27
CA LYS A 118 12.61 -5.82 3.78
C LYS A 118 12.73 -4.29 3.65
N GLY A 119 11.69 -3.64 3.14
CA GLY A 119 11.64 -2.17 3.07
C GLY A 119 11.69 -1.52 4.47
N LEU A 120 11.03 -2.12 5.45
CA LEU A 120 11.01 -1.64 6.83
C LEU A 120 12.39 -1.70 7.50
N LEU A 121 13.24 -2.67 7.15
CA LEU A 121 14.62 -2.73 7.64
C LEU A 121 15.45 -1.52 7.19
N LEU A 122 15.15 -0.97 6.00
CA LEU A 122 15.84 0.20 5.45
C LEU A 122 15.30 1.51 6.01
N ALA A 123 14.00 1.57 6.28
CA ALA A 123 13.33 2.76 6.78
C ALA A 123 12.37 2.42 7.94
N PRO A 124 12.93 2.13 9.14
CA PRO A 124 12.14 1.67 10.29
C PRO A 124 11.17 2.73 10.84
N ASP A 125 11.37 3.99 10.49
CA ASP A 125 10.54 5.14 10.82
C ASP A 125 9.37 5.37 9.84
N ARG A 126 9.25 4.57 8.77
CA ARG A 126 8.15 4.67 7.80
C ARG A 126 6.87 4.00 8.31
N LEU A 127 5.96 4.81 8.80
CA LEU A 127 4.68 4.36 9.35
C LEU A 127 3.75 3.81 8.26
N ASP A 128 3.83 4.30 7.03
CA ASP A 128 3.06 3.80 5.88
C ASP A 128 3.44 2.36 5.52
N ILE A 129 4.72 1.98 5.65
CA ILE A 129 5.17 0.58 5.45
C ILE A 129 4.59 -0.32 6.55
N ARG A 130 4.64 0.12 7.81
CA ARG A 130 4.10 -0.63 8.96
C ARG A 130 2.60 -0.85 8.84
N TYR A 131 1.85 0.20 8.47
CA TYR A 131 0.42 0.09 8.22
C TYR A 131 0.09 -0.70 6.95
N GLY A 132 0.92 -0.63 5.91
CA GLY A 132 0.79 -1.49 4.74
C GLY A 132 0.85 -2.98 5.09
N ILE A 133 1.79 -3.36 5.98
CA ILE A 133 1.87 -4.73 6.51
C ILE A 133 0.61 -5.06 7.33
N ALA A 134 0.23 -4.23 8.30
CA ALA A 134 -0.94 -4.47 9.15
C ALA A 134 -2.26 -4.54 8.37
N LYS A 135 -2.36 -3.81 7.24
CA LYS A 135 -3.52 -3.91 6.35
C LYS A 135 -3.51 -5.21 5.56
N ALA A 136 -2.33 -5.64 5.10
CA ALA A 136 -2.20 -6.86 4.33
C ALA A 136 -2.59 -8.13 5.11
N THR A 137 -2.41 -8.13 6.44
CA THR A 137 -2.83 -9.26 7.30
C THR A 137 -4.34 -9.44 7.36
N GLU A 138 -5.14 -8.40 7.04
CA GLU A 138 -6.60 -8.55 6.92
C GLU A 138 -6.99 -9.48 5.78
N TYR A 139 -6.27 -9.44 4.65
CA TYR A 139 -6.50 -10.36 3.54
C TYR A 139 -6.13 -11.82 3.89
N LEU A 140 -5.32 -12.02 4.93
CA LEU A 140 -4.99 -13.33 5.47
C LEU A 140 -5.97 -13.78 6.56
N ASN A 141 -6.91 -12.93 6.97
CA ASN A 141 -7.73 -13.11 8.17
C ASN A 141 -6.88 -13.43 9.41
N ASP A 142 -5.73 -12.75 9.56
CA ASP A 142 -4.80 -12.94 10.68
C ASP A 142 -4.81 -11.74 11.64
N PRO A 143 -5.80 -11.66 12.55
CA PRO A 143 -5.89 -10.58 13.52
C PRO A 143 -4.76 -10.62 14.57
N GLN A 144 -4.13 -11.78 14.79
CA GLN A 144 -3.02 -11.88 15.73
C GLN A 144 -1.76 -11.22 15.16
N GLN A 145 -1.44 -11.50 13.89
CA GLN A 145 -0.34 -10.84 13.20
C GLN A 145 -0.60 -9.35 13.03
N GLN A 146 -1.84 -8.93 12.75
CA GLN A 146 -2.20 -7.52 12.72
C GLN A 146 -1.87 -6.81 14.03
N TYR A 147 -2.33 -7.37 15.15
CA TYR A 147 -2.06 -6.83 16.48
C TYR A 147 -0.56 -6.75 16.75
N GLN A 148 0.19 -7.81 16.41
CA GLN A 148 1.63 -7.84 16.62
C GLN A 148 2.34 -6.71 15.86
N VAL A 149 2.02 -6.51 14.57
CA VAL A 149 2.61 -5.46 13.73
C VAL A 149 2.30 -4.07 14.28
N LEU A 150 1.05 -3.83 14.69
CA LEU A 150 0.65 -2.54 15.27
C LEU A 150 1.33 -2.30 16.63
N SER A 151 1.35 -3.30 17.50
CA SER A 151 2.04 -3.24 18.80
C SER A 151 3.54 -2.96 18.63
N ASP A 152 4.20 -3.65 17.70
CA ASP A 152 5.64 -3.47 17.42
C ASP A 152 5.95 -2.11 16.82
N ALA A 153 5.04 -1.55 16.00
CA ALA A 153 5.16 -0.18 15.54
C ALA A 153 5.21 0.81 16.72
N LEU A 154 4.26 0.70 17.65
CA LEU A 154 4.19 1.60 18.80
C LEU A 154 5.37 1.40 19.76
N ALA A 155 5.78 0.15 20.01
CA ALA A 155 6.96 -0.16 20.82
C ALA A 155 8.25 0.40 20.20
N TRP A 156 8.40 0.27 18.87
CA TRP A 156 9.52 0.86 18.15
C TRP A 156 9.54 2.39 18.31
N ARG A 157 8.41 3.07 18.17
CA ARG A 157 8.34 4.53 18.29
C ARG A 157 8.77 5.05 19.65
N GLN A 158 8.41 4.32 20.71
CA GLN A 158 8.80 4.64 22.08
C GLN A 158 10.31 4.45 22.31
N SER A 159 10.91 3.45 21.66
CA SER A 159 12.36 3.15 21.79
C SER A 159 13.25 3.93 20.83
N ALA A 160 12.71 4.53 19.77
CA ALA A 160 13.45 5.19 18.70
C ALA A 160 14.11 6.55 19.08
N ALA A 161 14.33 6.81 20.38
CA ALA A 161 15.04 7.99 20.89
C ALA A 161 14.55 9.34 20.32
N GLY A 162 13.23 9.48 20.13
CA GLY A 162 12.63 10.72 19.62
C GLY A 162 12.66 10.90 18.10
N LYS A 163 13.06 9.89 17.32
CA LYS A 163 12.87 9.91 15.86
C LYS A 163 11.36 10.01 15.55
N PRO A 164 10.94 11.01 14.76
CA PRO A 164 9.53 11.15 14.39
C PRO A 164 9.15 10.05 13.40
N TRP A 165 7.87 9.73 13.34
CA TRP A 165 7.35 8.97 12.23
C TRP A 165 7.54 9.72 10.91
N ARG A 166 7.90 8.97 9.88
CA ARG A 166 7.80 9.38 8.49
C ARG A 166 6.63 8.69 7.82
N TRP A 167 6.02 9.39 6.89
CA TRP A 167 4.98 8.88 6.03
C TRP A 167 5.55 8.53 4.66
N ARG A 168 4.64 8.36 3.68
CA ARG A 168 4.96 8.15 2.27
C ARG A 168 6.14 9.02 1.84
N ASP A 169 7.11 8.38 1.19
CA ASP A 169 8.27 9.02 0.55
C ASP A 169 9.28 9.57 1.55
N GLY A 170 9.16 9.11 2.80
CA GLY A 170 9.89 9.71 3.91
C GLY A 170 9.34 11.08 4.30
N GLY A 171 8.16 11.49 3.82
CA GLY A 171 7.54 12.77 4.17
C GLY A 171 7.09 12.86 5.63
N ALA A 172 6.60 14.03 6.03
CA ALA A 172 5.94 14.21 7.32
C ALA A 172 4.59 13.47 7.35
N LEU A 173 4.10 13.19 8.56
CA LEU A 173 2.72 12.73 8.73
C LEU A 173 1.73 13.79 8.19
N PRO A 174 0.58 13.38 7.64
CA PRO A 174 -0.41 14.31 7.09
C PRO A 174 -1.19 15.09 8.17
N ALA A 175 -1.09 14.66 9.43
CA ALA A 175 -1.68 15.30 10.60
C ALA A 175 -0.75 15.10 11.82
N PRO A 176 -0.97 15.82 12.94
CA PRO A 176 -0.20 15.62 14.17
C PRO A 176 -0.16 14.15 14.60
N GLU A 177 0.99 13.68 15.09
CA GLU A 177 1.21 12.25 15.40
C GLU A 177 0.11 11.64 16.28
N ALA A 178 -0.27 12.34 17.36
CA ALA A 178 -1.27 11.86 18.30
C ALA A 178 -2.68 11.74 17.70
N GLU A 179 -3.01 12.56 16.69
CA GLU A 179 -4.27 12.50 15.96
C GLU A 179 -4.21 11.41 14.89
N PHE A 180 -3.17 11.44 14.07
CA PHE A 180 -3.00 10.54 12.94
C PHE A 180 -2.91 9.07 13.38
N VAL A 181 -2.04 8.77 14.34
CA VAL A 181 -1.85 7.39 14.83
C VAL A 181 -3.10 6.88 15.55
N ALA A 182 -3.75 7.74 16.34
CA ALA A 182 -4.97 7.35 17.06
C ALA A 182 -6.13 7.08 16.09
N GLY A 183 -6.34 7.95 15.10
CA GLY A 183 -7.38 7.77 14.08
C GLY A 183 -7.15 6.51 13.25
N THR A 184 -5.91 6.25 12.82
CA THR A 184 -5.63 5.02 12.07
C THR A 184 -5.81 3.75 12.92
N LEU A 185 -5.44 3.75 14.20
CA LEU A 185 -5.72 2.61 15.09
C LEU A 185 -7.22 2.40 15.30
N GLU A 186 -8.01 3.47 15.36
CA GLU A 186 -9.47 3.38 15.41
C GLU A 186 -10.05 2.71 14.16
N GLU A 187 -9.55 3.01 12.97
CA GLU A 187 -9.97 2.32 11.73
C GLU A 187 -9.79 0.80 11.81
N TYR A 188 -8.72 0.31 12.47
CA TYR A 188 -8.53 -1.12 12.71
C TYR A 188 -9.47 -1.70 13.78
N MET A 189 -9.94 -0.88 14.72
CA MET A 189 -10.86 -1.31 15.77
C MET A 189 -12.32 -1.43 15.28
N VAL A 190 -12.74 -0.58 14.35
CA VAL A 190 -14.13 -0.51 13.86
C VAL A 190 -14.68 -1.87 13.41
N PRO A 191 -13.99 -2.69 12.59
CA PRO A 191 -14.52 -3.99 12.19
C PRO A 191 -14.77 -4.93 13.37
N TYR A 192 -13.93 -4.86 14.41
CA TYR A 192 -14.09 -5.68 15.61
C TYR A 192 -15.31 -5.28 16.43
N TRP A 193 -15.66 -4.01 16.46
CA TRP A 193 -16.89 -3.54 17.10
C TRP A 193 -18.16 -3.91 16.33
N GLN A 194 -18.04 -4.11 15.03
CA GLN A 194 -19.17 -4.41 14.15
C GLN A 194 -19.43 -5.92 13.98
N SER A 195 -18.51 -6.79 14.38
CA SER A 195 -18.61 -8.22 14.07
C SER A 195 -19.63 -9.00 14.91
N GLY A 196 -20.02 -8.47 16.08
CA GLY A 196 -20.98 -9.12 16.97
C GLY A 196 -20.41 -10.25 17.84
N THR A 197 -19.10 -10.53 17.80
CA THR A 197 -18.52 -11.68 18.53
C THR A 197 -17.72 -11.26 19.78
N PRO A 198 -17.83 -11.99 20.91
CA PRO A 198 -17.02 -11.70 22.10
C PRO A 198 -15.51 -11.77 21.86
N GLN A 199 -15.08 -12.57 20.88
CA GLN A 199 -13.66 -12.68 20.52
C GLN A 199 -13.16 -11.41 19.85
N ASP A 200 -13.92 -10.87 18.90
CA ASP A 200 -13.56 -9.62 18.22
C ASP A 200 -13.64 -8.43 19.16
N TYR A 201 -14.64 -8.36 20.04
CA TYR A 201 -14.68 -7.32 21.05
C TYR A 201 -13.41 -7.30 21.91
N ARG A 202 -12.87 -8.47 22.28
CA ARG A 202 -11.58 -8.54 22.96
C ARG A 202 -10.41 -8.06 22.10
N ARG A 203 -10.44 -8.28 20.78
CA ARG A 203 -9.42 -7.77 19.84
C ARG A 203 -9.48 -6.24 19.75
N GLY A 204 -10.67 -5.67 19.61
CA GLY A 204 -10.88 -4.23 19.66
C GLY A 204 -10.41 -3.63 20.99
N LEU A 205 -10.71 -4.29 22.11
CA LEU A 205 -10.27 -3.85 23.44
C LEU A 205 -8.74 -3.82 23.53
N ALA A 206 -8.07 -4.86 23.04
CA ALA A 206 -6.61 -4.93 23.05
C ALA A 206 -5.96 -3.77 22.26
N LEU A 207 -6.53 -3.40 21.11
CA LEU A 207 -6.07 -2.23 20.34
C LEU A 207 -6.35 -0.91 21.06
N ALA A 208 -7.50 -0.78 21.72
CA ALA A 208 -7.83 0.40 22.52
C ALA A 208 -6.84 0.58 23.68
N GLU A 209 -6.46 -0.53 24.34
CA GLU A 209 -5.47 -0.53 25.42
C GLU A 209 -4.05 -0.22 24.93
N LEU A 210 -3.67 -0.67 23.73
CA LEU A 210 -2.43 -0.21 23.09
C LEU A 210 -2.45 1.31 22.86
N LEU A 211 -3.55 1.85 22.34
CA LEU A 211 -3.69 3.28 22.11
C LEU A 211 -3.57 4.08 23.41
N ILE A 212 -4.24 3.64 24.49
CA ILE A 212 -4.14 4.25 25.82
C ILE A 212 -2.69 4.20 26.34
N LYS A 213 -2.01 3.06 26.17
CA LYS A 213 -0.63 2.87 26.65
C LYS A 213 0.35 3.85 26.00
N TYR A 214 0.29 4.00 24.68
CA TYR A 214 1.28 4.78 23.92
C TYR A 214 0.87 6.22 23.64
N TYR A 215 -0.45 6.51 23.61
CA TYR A 215 -1.00 7.86 23.44
C TYR A 215 -2.09 8.15 24.48
N PRO A 216 -1.74 8.20 25.78
CA PRO A 216 -2.71 8.35 26.88
C PRO A 216 -3.49 9.67 26.86
N LYS A 217 -3.06 10.65 26.06
CA LYS A 217 -3.77 11.93 25.89
C LYS A 217 -4.85 11.87 24.81
N SER A 218 -4.89 10.79 24.01
CA SER A 218 -5.92 10.61 22.99
C SER A 218 -7.22 10.14 23.64
N ALA A 219 -8.31 10.88 23.42
CA ALA A 219 -9.63 10.48 23.88
C ALA A 219 -10.13 9.19 23.19
N LEU A 220 -9.65 8.90 21.96
CA LEU A 220 -10.09 7.76 21.16
C LEU A 220 -9.79 6.41 21.83
N GLY A 221 -8.68 6.30 22.58
CA GLY A 221 -8.37 5.07 23.31
C GLY A 221 -9.41 4.75 24.38
N TYR A 222 -9.79 5.75 25.18
CA TYR A 222 -10.81 5.59 26.22
C TYR A 222 -12.22 5.42 25.64
N PHE A 223 -12.55 6.16 24.58
CA PHE A 223 -13.81 6.01 23.86
C PHE A 223 -13.98 4.57 23.33
N ASN A 224 -12.98 4.05 22.61
CA ASN A 224 -13.03 2.69 22.07
C ASN A 224 -13.01 1.62 23.16
N LYS A 225 -12.32 1.86 24.28
CA LYS A 225 -12.41 0.97 25.46
C LYS A 225 -13.84 0.95 26.05
N GLY A 226 -14.54 2.09 26.03
CA GLY A 226 -15.93 2.19 26.45
C GLY A 226 -16.87 1.32 25.61
N ASN A 227 -16.65 1.24 24.29
CA ASN A 227 -17.47 0.40 23.39
C ASN A 227 -17.49 -1.08 23.77
N TYR A 228 -16.45 -1.59 24.45
CA TYR A 228 -16.42 -2.97 24.94
C TYR A 228 -17.42 -3.24 26.09
N TYR A 229 -17.77 -2.20 26.86
CA TYR A 229 -18.62 -2.30 28.05
C TYR A 229 -20.04 -1.75 27.86
N ALA A 230 -20.34 -1.22 26.67
CA ALA A 230 -21.67 -0.72 26.29
C ALA A 230 -22.60 -1.88 25.90
#